data_AF-A0AAD6QKW5-F1
#
_entry.id   AF-A0AAD6QKW5-F1
#
_cell.length_a   1.000
_cell.length_b   1.000
_cell.length_c   1.000
_cell.angle_alpha   90.00
_cell.angle_beta   90.00
_cell.angle_gamma   90.00
#
_symmetry.space_group_name_H-M   'P 1'
#
loop_
_entity.id
_entity.type
_entity.pdbx_description
1 polymer ?
#
loop_
_entity_poly.entity_id
_entity_poly.type
_entity_poly.pdbx_seq_one_letter_code
_entity_poly.pdbx_strand_id
1 'polypeptide(L)'
;MQQITQIAKQMVTMNGMSELGPWALTDPAAQSSDVVLRMLARNSMSEKLAEDIDSSVRDIIERAYEIVKEQIRNNREAVDKMVEVLLEKETLSGDEFRAILSEFTDIHVDKTDRTPVRELINA
;
A
#
# COMPACT_ATOMS: atom_id res chain seq x y z
N MET A 1 1.28 9.48 -6.20
CA MET A 1 2.43 9.71 -5.29
C MET A 1 1.99 10.09 -3.88
N GLN A 2 1.18 11.14 -3.68
CA GLN A 2 0.81 11.60 -2.33
C GLN A 2 0.15 10.52 -1.44
N GLN A 3 -0.75 9.71 -2.00
CA GLN A 3 -1.40 8.60 -1.26
C GLN A 3 -0.40 7.53 -0.79
N ILE A 4 0.55 7.16 -1.64
CA ILE A 4 1.59 6.16 -1.33
C ILE A 4 2.47 6.68 -0.20
N THR A 5 2.91 7.93 -0.29
CA THR A 5 3.71 8.58 0.77
C THR A 5 2.95 8.67 2.09
N GLN A 6 1.65 8.93 2.06
CA GLN A 6 0.81 9.00 3.27
C GLN A 6 0.69 7.63 3.94
N ILE A 7 0.45 6.56 3.17
CA ILE A 7 0.38 5.19 3.68
C ILE A 7 1.75 4.77 4.25
N ALA A 8 2.84 5.03 3.52
CA ALA A 8 4.18 4.70 4.00
C ALA A 8 4.55 5.46 5.28
N LYS A 9 4.23 6.76 5.39
CA LYS A 9 4.41 7.53 6.63
C LYS A 9 3.63 6.92 7.78
N GLN A 10 2.37 6.51 7.55
CA GLN A 10 1.55 5.84 8.54
C GLN A 10 2.15 4.49 9.00
N MET A 11 2.71 3.70 8.07
CA MET A 11 3.38 2.44 8.40
C MET A 11 4.60 2.65 9.31
N VAL A 12 5.39 3.68 9.02
CA VAL A 12 6.59 4.02 9.80
C VAL A 12 6.22 4.60 11.16
N THR A 13 5.29 5.56 11.23
CA THR A 13 5.07 6.34 12.44
C THR A 13 4.01 5.78 13.39
N MET A 14 3.08 4.94 12.91
CA MET A 14 2.01 4.36 13.72
C MET A 14 2.18 2.86 13.96
N ASN A 15 2.63 2.12 12.95
CA ASN A 15 2.76 0.67 13.06
C ASN A 15 4.17 0.22 13.46
N GLY A 16 5.13 1.13 13.57
CA GLY A 16 6.52 0.80 13.89
C GLY A 16 7.16 -0.15 12.86
N MET A 17 6.68 -0.11 11.61
CA MET A 17 7.13 -0.99 10.52
C MET A 17 8.41 -0.46 9.85
N SER A 18 9.35 0.03 10.66
CA SER A 18 10.68 0.44 10.23
C SER A 18 11.74 0.15 11.29
N GLU A 19 13.01 0.27 10.89
CA GLU A 19 14.19 0.13 11.75
C GLU A 19 14.20 1.11 12.95
N LEU A 20 13.26 2.07 13.01
CA LEU A 20 13.11 3.05 14.10
C LEU A 20 12.44 2.47 15.35
N GLY A 21 12.02 1.20 15.31
CA GLY A 21 11.48 0.46 16.45
C GLY A 21 9.96 0.60 16.64
N PRO A 22 9.35 -0.21 17.52
CA PRO A 22 7.89 -0.33 17.69
C PRO A 22 7.26 0.86 18.44
N TRP A 23 8.00 1.95 18.64
CA TRP A 23 7.46 3.13 19.28
C TRP A 23 6.59 3.87 18.28
N ALA A 24 5.31 4.06 18.62
CA ALA A 24 4.47 5.00 17.89
C ALA A 24 5.13 6.39 17.99
N LEU A 25 5.85 6.75 16.94
CA LEU A 25 6.64 7.99 16.85
C LEU A 25 5.73 9.22 16.82
N THR A 26 4.42 9.03 16.67
CA THR A 26 3.46 10.13 16.67
C THR A 26 2.66 10.11 17.97
N ASP A 27 2.74 11.21 18.72
CA ASP A 27 1.85 11.46 19.85
C ASP A 27 0.39 11.36 19.36
N PRO A 28 -0.52 10.65 20.04
CA PRO A 28 -1.96 10.65 19.73
C PRO A 28 -2.55 12.06 19.53
N ALA A 29 -1.97 13.07 20.19
CA ALA A 29 -2.26 14.50 20.01
C ALA A 29 -2.07 14.99 18.55
N ALA A 30 -1.16 14.40 17.76
CA ALA A 30 -0.94 14.73 16.35
C ALA A 30 -2.10 14.31 15.43
N GLN A 31 -3.01 13.45 15.91
CA GLN A 31 -4.24 13.06 15.21
C GLN A 31 -5.49 13.79 15.73
N SER A 32 -5.35 14.63 16.76
CA SER A 32 -6.47 15.37 17.31
C SER A 32 -7.15 16.27 16.26
N SER A 33 -8.47 16.39 16.33
CA SER A 33 -9.24 17.35 15.52
C SER A 33 -8.90 18.81 15.88
N ASP A 34 -8.22 19.01 17.00
CA ASP A 34 -7.73 20.30 17.48
C ASP A 34 -6.41 20.66 16.79
N VAL A 35 -6.44 21.75 16.02
CA VAL A 35 -5.30 22.27 15.26
C VAL A 35 -4.14 22.68 16.17
N VAL A 36 -4.43 23.19 17.37
CA VAL A 36 -3.41 23.67 18.31
C VAL A 36 -2.64 22.50 18.90
N LEU A 37 -3.37 21.47 19.34
CA LEU A 37 -2.79 20.26 19.91
C LEU A 37 -1.96 19.48 18.87
N ARG A 38 -2.42 19.45 17.61
CA ARG A 38 -1.67 18.89 16.48
C ARG A 38 -0.37 19.65 16.19
N MET A 39 -0.37 20.98 16.30
CA MET A 39 0.81 21.81 16.03
C MET A 39 1.88 21.63 17.11
N LEU A 40 1.47 21.53 18.38
CA LEU A 40 2.38 21.27 19.50
C LEU A 40 3.04 19.88 19.41
N ALA A 41 2.26 18.85 19.06
CA ALA A 41 2.76 17.49 18.86
C ALA A 41 3.70 17.36 17.65
N ARG A 42 3.55 18.22 16.63
CA ARG A 42 4.50 18.27 15.50
C ARG A 42 5.82 18.92 15.88
N ASN A 43 5.80 19.93 16.75
CA ASN A 43 7.00 20.63 17.21
C ASN A 43 7.80 19.85 18.26
N SER A 44 7.24 18.80 18.86
CA SER A 44 7.98 17.91 19.78
C SER A 44 8.81 16.84 19.04
N MET A 45 8.65 16.71 17.71
CA MET A 45 9.49 15.85 16.88
C MET A 45 10.88 16.48 16.71
N SER A 46 11.93 15.70 17.01
CA SER A 46 13.30 16.09 16.70
C SER A 46 13.53 16.13 15.19
N GLU A 47 14.31 17.10 14.70
CA GLU A 47 14.70 17.20 13.29
C GLU A 47 15.38 15.93 12.78
N LYS A 48 16.27 15.34 13.62
CA LYS A 48 16.92 14.06 13.32
C LYS A 48 15.91 12.93 13.13
N LEU A 49 14.87 12.90 13.97
CA LEU A 49 13.83 11.88 13.90
C LEU A 49 12.95 12.04 12.65
N ALA A 50 12.68 13.28 12.24
CA ALA A 50 11.96 13.56 11.01
C ALA A 50 12.76 13.11 9.77
N GLU A 51 14.07 13.33 9.76
CA GLU A 51 14.97 12.85 8.71
C GLU A 51 14.99 11.31 8.65
N ASP A 52 15.11 10.64 9.80
CA ASP A 52 15.08 9.19 9.92
C ASP A 52 13.75 8.58 9.40
N ILE A 53 12.61 9.24 9.70
CA ILE A 53 11.29 8.84 9.19
C ILE A 53 11.24 8.98 7.66
N ASP A 54 11.67 10.11 7.12
CA ASP A 54 11.61 10.36 5.68
C ASP A 54 12.54 9.42 4.90
N SER A 55 13.70 9.04 5.47
CA SER A 55 14.57 7.99 4.92
C SER A 55 13.86 6.64 4.89
N SER A 56 13.27 6.22 6.01
CA SER A 56 12.54 4.95 6.10
C SER A 56 11.37 4.87 5.11
N VAL A 57 10.65 5.98 4.92
CA VAL A 57 9.56 6.07 3.94
C VAL A 57 10.07 5.88 2.52
N ARG A 58 11.22 6.49 2.18
CA ARG A 58 11.85 6.31 0.87
C ARG A 58 12.21 4.85 0.64
N ASP A 59 12.84 4.20 1.61
CA ASP A 59 13.26 2.80 1.51
C ASP A 59 12.08 1.84 1.33
N ILE A 60 10.95 2.10 2.00
CA ILE A 60 9.72 1.32 1.81
C ILE A 60 9.20 1.47 0.38
N ILE A 61 9.13 2.71 -0.12
CA ILE A 61 8.62 2.99 -1.47
C ILE A 61 9.53 2.37 -2.53
N GLU A 62 10.85 2.48 -2.36
CA GLU A 62 11.82 1.95 -3.31
C GLU A 62 11.82 0.41 -3.35
N ARG A 63 11.74 -0.25 -2.18
CA ARG A 63 11.57 -1.71 -2.12
C ARG A 63 10.26 -2.16 -2.76
N ALA A 64 9.15 -1.49 -2.46
CA ALA A 64 7.86 -1.80 -3.06
C ALA A 64 7.90 -1.62 -4.58
N TYR A 65 8.58 -0.58 -5.06
CA TYR A 65 8.76 -0.32 -6.49
C TYR A 65 9.55 -1.45 -7.17
N GLU A 66 10.69 -1.86 -6.60
CA GLU A 66 11.49 -2.94 -7.18
C GLU A 66 10.75 -4.28 -7.13
N ILE A 67 10.01 -4.59 -6.07
CA ILE A 67 9.15 -5.80 -6.01
C ILE A 67 8.11 -5.78 -7.14
N VAL A 68 7.39 -4.67 -7.31
CA VAL A 68 6.37 -4.56 -8.38
C VAL A 68 7.02 -4.68 -9.75
N LYS A 69 8.17 -4.05 -9.96
CA LYS A 69 8.92 -4.09 -11.21
C LYS A 69 9.41 -5.50 -11.53
N GLU A 70 9.87 -6.24 -10.53
CA GLU A 70 10.24 -7.65 -10.66
C GLU A 70 9.00 -8.51 -10.97
N GLN A 71 7.90 -8.32 -10.27
CA GLN A 71 6.64 -9.03 -10.53
C GLN A 71 6.11 -8.78 -11.96
N ILE A 72 6.18 -7.54 -12.45
CA ILE A 72 5.78 -7.21 -13.83
C ILE A 72 6.74 -7.83 -14.84
N ARG A 73 8.05 -7.85 -14.56
CA ARG A 73 9.05 -8.47 -15.44
C ARG A 73 8.89 -9.99 -15.52
N ASN A 74 8.68 -10.65 -14.39
CA ASN A 74 8.50 -12.10 -14.31
C ASN A 74 7.21 -12.54 -15.03
N ASN A 75 6.19 -11.69 -15.04
CA ASN A 75 4.91 -11.94 -15.69
C ASN A 75 4.73 -11.15 -16.99
N ARG A 76 5.83 -10.83 -17.70
CA ARG A 76 5.79 -9.94 -18.87
C ARG A 76 4.89 -10.47 -19.97
N GLU A 77 4.90 -11.77 -20.23
CA GLU A 77 4.04 -12.40 -21.23
C GLU A 77 2.55 -12.24 -20.89
N ALA A 78 2.17 -12.38 -19.62
CA ALA A 78 0.80 -12.15 -19.18
C ALA A 78 0.35 -10.70 -19.34
N VAL A 79 1.25 -9.75 -19.06
CA VAL A 79 1.01 -8.31 -19.23
C VAL A 79 0.84 -7.96 -20.70
N ASP A 80 1.73 -8.44 -21.57
CA ASP A 80 1.65 -8.18 -23.01
C ASP A 80 0.35 -8.78 -23.58
N LYS A 81 -0.07 -9.97 -23.12
CA LYS A 81 -1.34 -10.57 -23.55
C LYS A 81 -2.57 -9.78 -23.08
N MET A 82 -2.56 -9.27 -21.85
CA MET A 82 -3.62 -8.39 -21.37
C MET A 82 -3.70 -7.09 -22.17
N VAL A 83 -2.57 -6.52 -22.57
CA VAL A 83 -2.54 -5.32 -23.41
C VAL A 83 -3.12 -5.60 -24.79
N GLU A 84 -2.80 -6.75 -25.42
CA GLU A 84 -3.45 -7.16 -26.68
C GLU A 84 -4.97 -7.23 -26.55
N VAL A 85 -5.47 -7.87 -25.49
CA VAL A 85 -6.93 -8.01 -25.28
C VAL A 85 -7.58 -6.66 -24.98
N LEU A 86 -6.91 -5.77 -24.24
CA LEU A 86 -7.38 -4.40 -24.00
C LEU A 86 -7.45 -3.57 -25.29
N LEU A 87 -6.52 -3.79 -26.23
CA LEU A 87 -6.56 -3.13 -27.54
C LEU A 87 -7.76 -3.58 -28.38
N GLU A 88 -8.19 -4.84 -28.24
CA GLU A 88 -9.34 -5.37 -28.99
C GLU A 88 -10.69 -5.03 -28.35
N LYS A 89 -10.82 -5.17 -27.02
CA LYS A 89 -12.10 -5.04 -26.31
C LYS A 89 -12.32 -3.71 -25.60
N GLU A 90 -11.30 -2.85 -25.49
CA GLU A 90 -11.25 -1.57 -24.73
C GLU A 90 -11.52 -1.68 -23.22
N THR A 91 -12.26 -2.69 -22.76
CA THR A 91 -12.63 -2.93 -21.37
C THR A 91 -12.52 -4.42 -21.07
N LEU A 92 -11.98 -4.74 -19.89
CA LEU A 92 -11.83 -6.10 -19.39
C LEU A 92 -12.57 -6.25 -18.07
N SER A 93 -13.42 -7.27 -17.95
CA SER A 93 -14.04 -7.61 -16.66
C SER A 93 -13.04 -8.33 -15.75
N GLY A 94 -13.28 -8.29 -14.44
CA GLY A 94 -12.38 -8.91 -13.46
C GLY A 94 -12.26 -10.43 -13.61
N ASP A 95 -13.30 -11.11 -14.11
CA ASP A 95 -13.29 -12.54 -14.37
C ASP A 95 -12.45 -12.88 -15.62
N GLU A 96 -12.59 -12.11 -16.70
CA GLU A 96 -11.77 -12.25 -17.90
C GLU A 96 -10.28 -11.97 -17.61
N PHE A 97 -9.99 -10.96 -16.78
CA PHE A 97 -8.63 -10.68 -16.32
C PHE A 97 -7.99 -11.87 -15.60
N ARG A 98 -8.74 -12.50 -14.68
CA ARG A 98 -8.27 -13.69 -13.96
C ARG A 98 -8.11 -14.89 -14.87
N ALA A 99 -9.00 -15.07 -15.84
CA ALA A 99 -8.90 -16.15 -16.82
C ALA A 99 -7.59 -16.04 -17.62
N ILE A 100 -7.27 -14.85 -18.15
CA ILE A 100 -6.03 -14.61 -18.92
C ILE A 100 -4.81 -14.84 -18.03
N LEU A 101 -4.79 -14.32 -16.81
CA LEU A 101 -3.64 -14.51 -15.91
C LEU A 101 -3.43 -15.97 -15.47
N SER A 102 -4.50 -16.77 -15.40
CA SER A 102 -4.42 -18.19 -15.01
C SER A 102 -3.70 -19.06 -16.04
N GLU A 103 -3.55 -18.57 -17.27
CA GLU A 103 -2.79 -19.25 -18.31
C GLU A 103 -1.27 -19.12 -18.12
N PHE A 104 -0.82 -18.08 -17.40
CA PHE A 104 0.61 -17.76 -17.22
C PHE A 104 1.11 -17.97 -15.80
N THR A 105 0.21 -17.97 -14.81
CA THR A 105 0.55 -18.09 -13.40
C THR A 105 -0.47 -18.97 -12.69
N ASP A 106 -0.01 -19.80 -11.76
CA ASP A 106 -0.90 -20.65 -10.95
C ASP A 106 -1.58 -19.76 -9.89
N ILE A 107 -2.71 -19.17 -10.28
CA ILE A 107 -3.51 -18.34 -9.37
C ILE A 107 -4.25 -19.29 -8.44
N HIS A 108 -3.80 -19.43 -7.20
CA HIS A 108 -4.70 -19.86 -6.13
C HIS A 108 -5.79 -18.81 -5.99
N VAL A 109 -6.89 -19.02 -6.70
CA VAL A 109 -8.13 -18.28 -6.49
C VAL A 109 -8.67 -18.75 -5.15
N ASP A 110 -8.15 -18.18 -4.06
CA ASP A 110 -8.83 -18.27 -2.79
C ASP A 110 -10.15 -17.53 -3.01
N LYS A 111 -11.23 -18.30 -3.16
CA LYS A 111 -12.59 -17.80 -3.09
C LYS A 111 -12.87 -17.44 -1.63
N THR A 112 -12.03 -16.60 -1.02
CA THR A 112 -12.31 -16.03 0.29
C THR A 112 -13.50 -15.11 0.09
N ASP A 113 -14.62 -15.71 0.44
CA ASP A 113 -15.92 -15.15 0.69
C ASP A 113 -15.86 -13.64 0.87
N ARG A 114 -16.27 -12.91 -0.17
CA ARG A 114 -16.64 -11.51 -0.01
C ARG A 114 -17.97 -11.48 0.74
N THR A 115 -17.99 -11.94 1.98
CA THR A 115 -19.07 -11.59 2.88
C THR A 115 -18.99 -10.06 2.99
N PRO A 116 -20.00 -9.31 2.53
CA PRO A 116 -19.97 -7.87 2.64
C PRO A 116 -19.82 -7.54 4.13
N VAL A 117 -18.85 -6.69 4.48
CA VAL A 117 -18.55 -6.26 5.87
C VAL A 117 -19.81 -5.81 6.63
N ARG A 118 -20.87 -5.42 5.90
CA ARG A 118 -22.19 -5.10 6.42
C ARG A 118 -22.88 -6.25 7.18
N GLU A 119 -22.57 -7.51 6.88
CA GLU A 119 -23.15 -8.68 7.57
C GLU A 119 -22.41 -9.01 8.88
N LEU A 120 -21.14 -8.62 9.03
CA LEU A 120 -20.36 -8.83 10.25
C LEU A 120 -20.70 -7.84 11.38
N ILE A 121 -21.40 -6.75 11.06
CA ILE A 121 -21.78 -5.70 12.03
C ILE A 121 -23.14 -5.99 12.69
N ASN A 122 -23.92 -6.94 12.16
CA ASN A 122 -25.28 -7.26 12.63
C ASN A 122 -25.42 -8.67 13.23
N ALA A 123 -24.32 -9.35 13.56
CA ALA A 123 -24.31 -10.66 14.21
C ALA A 123 -23.93 -10.55 15.70
#